data_AF-A0A2K3K172-F1
#
_entry.id   AF-A0A2K3K172-F1
#
_cell.length_a   1.000
_cell.length_b   1.000
_cell.length_c   1.000
_cell.angle_alpha   90.00
_cell.angle_beta   90.00
_cell.angle_gamma   90.00
#
_symmetry.space_group_name_H-M   'P 1'
#
loop_
_entity.id
_entity.type
_entity.pdbx_description
1 polymer ?
#
loop_
_entity_poly.entity_id
_entity_poly.type
_entity_poly.pdbx_seq_one_letter_code
_entity_poly.pdbx_strand_id
1 'polypeptide(L)' 'GVPGFAAWVGIEVLGDPKPGSNVFISAASGAVGMNAGQLAKIRGCRVIGSTGSDDKFARNFGMKMK' A
#
# COMPACT_ATOMS: atom_id res chain seq x y z
N GLY A 1 7.62 -10.26 -9.43
CA GLY A 1 7.97 -11.42 -8.59
C GLY A 1 6.91 -11.66 -7.54
N VAL A 2 7.06 -12.71 -6.71
CA VAL A 2 6.05 -13.13 -5.70
C VAL A 2 5.47 -12.00 -4.85
N PRO A 3 6.26 -10.99 -4.39
CA PRO A 3 5.70 -9.90 -3.59
C PRO A 3 4.66 -9.03 -4.31
N GLY A 4 4.86 -8.78 -5.60
CA GLY A 4 3.90 -8.02 -6.42
C GLY A 4 2.65 -8.83 -6.71
N PHE A 5 2.78 -10.14 -6.93
CA PHE A 5 1.64 -11.02 -7.12
C PHE A 5 0.78 -11.11 -5.84
N ALA A 6 1.40 -11.27 -4.67
CA ALA A 6 0.69 -11.27 -3.38
C ALA A 6 -0.03 -9.94 -3.12
N ALA A 7 0.62 -8.81 -3.44
CA ALA A 7 0.00 -7.49 -3.34
C ALA A 7 -1.21 -7.34 -4.29
N TRP A 8 -1.07 -7.80 -5.54
CA TRP A 8 -2.15 -7.78 -6.53
C TRP A 8 -3.34 -8.62 -6.10
N VAL A 9 -3.11 -9.86 -5.64
CA VAL A 9 -4.20 -10.70 -5.11
C VAL A 9 -4.90 -10.03 -3.93
N GLY A 10 -4.14 -9.44 -3.00
CA GLY A 10 -4.71 -8.76 -1.83
C GLY A 10 -5.58 -7.54 -2.18
N ILE A 11 -5.16 -6.72 -3.15
CA ILE A 11 -5.86 -5.48 -3.51
C ILE A 11 -6.93 -5.72 -4.57
N GLU A 12 -6.61 -6.43 -5.64
CA GLU A 12 -7.45 -6.52 -6.84
C GLU A 12 -8.42 -7.71 -6.80
N VAL A 13 -8.04 -8.81 -6.15
CA VAL A 13 -8.85 -10.04 -6.15
C VAL A 13 -9.68 -10.17 -4.88
N LEU A 14 -9.05 -9.96 -3.71
CA LEU A 14 -9.70 -10.15 -2.42
C LEU A 14 -10.29 -8.86 -1.84
N GLY A 15 -9.56 -7.75 -1.95
CA GLY A 15 -9.95 -6.48 -1.34
C GLY A 15 -10.98 -5.68 -2.14
N ASP A 16 -10.86 -5.71 -3.48
CA ASP A 16 -11.62 -4.89 -4.45
C ASP A 16 -12.03 -3.51 -3.90
N PRO A 17 -11.07 -2.68 -3.46
CA PRO A 17 -11.39 -1.45 -2.77
C PRO A 17 -11.99 -0.45 -3.77
N LYS A 18 -13.05 0.23 -3.33
CA LYS A 18 -13.74 1.23 -4.14
C LYS A 18 -12.93 2.53 -4.18
N PRO A 19 -12.93 3.26 -5.32
CA PRO A 19 -12.34 4.59 -5.37
C PRO A 19 -12.88 5.50 -4.25
N GLY A 20 -11.98 6.27 -3.62
CA GLY A 20 -12.30 7.11 -2.47
C GLY A 20 -12.33 6.40 -1.11
N SER A 21 -12.25 5.06 -1.07
CA SER A 21 -12.15 4.31 0.19
C SER A 21 -10.75 4.39 0.79
N ASN A 22 -10.65 4.10 2.09
CA ASN A 22 -9.37 4.04 2.81
C ASN A 22 -8.82 2.61 2.80
N VAL A 23 -7.56 2.45 2.43
CA VAL A 23 -6.84 1.17 2.46
C VAL A 23 -5.70 1.28 3.47
N PHE A 24 -5.74 0.44 4.51
CA PHE A 24 -4.69 0.36 5.51
C PHE A 24 -3.68 -0.74 5.16
N ILE A 25 -2.39 -0.41 5.23
CA ILE A 25 -1.29 -1.32 4.91
C ILE A 25 -0.33 -1.39 6.11
N SER A 26 -0.28 -2.55 6.74
CA SER A 26 0.75 -2.85 7.74
C SER A 26 2.10 -3.12 7.05
N ALA A 27 3.19 -2.74 7.71
CA ALA A 27 4.55 -2.88 7.20
C ALA A 27 4.72 -2.34 5.76
N ALA A 28 4.21 -1.13 5.50
CA ALA A 28 4.14 -0.54 4.17
C ALA A 28 5.52 -0.40 3.49
N SER A 29 6.61 -0.31 4.25
CA SER A 29 7.98 -0.26 3.70
C SER A 29 8.51 -1.60 3.15
N GLY A 30 7.82 -2.71 3.41
CA GLY A 30 8.18 -4.04 2.91
C GLY A 30 7.87 -4.25 1.43
N ALA A 31 8.46 -5.28 0.82
CA ALA A 31 8.30 -5.55 -0.62
C ALA A 31 6.83 -5.71 -1.06
N VAL A 32 6.00 -6.41 -0.29
CA VAL A 32 4.56 -6.56 -0.60
C VAL A 32 3.82 -5.24 -0.35
N GLY A 33 4.04 -4.62 0.82
CA GLY A 33 3.34 -3.39 1.24
C GLY A 33 3.54 -2.23 0.27
N MET A 34 4.75 -2.09 -0.28
CA MET A 34 5.06 -1.10 -1.31
C MET A 34 4.21 -1.28 -2.58
N ASN A 35 4.17 -2.50 -3.11
CA ASN A 35 3.39 -2.80 -4.30
C ASN A 35 1.89 -2.62 -4.04
N ALA A 36 1.40 -3.08 -2.89
CA ALA A 36 -0.02 -2.97 -2.51
C ALA A 36 -0.47 -1.51 -2.39
N GLY A 37 0.37 -0.66 -1.80
CA GLY A 37 0.03 0.76 -1.66
C GLY A 37 0.04 1.51 -2.99
N GLN A 38 0.91 1.13 -3.93
CA GLN A 38 0.85 1.70 -5.28
C GLN A 38 -0.42 1.27 -6.02
N LEU A 39 -0.80 -0.02 -5.95
CA LEU A 39 -2.03 -0.53 -6.55
C LEU A 39 -3.27 0.16 -5.97
N ALA A 40 -3.36 0.30 -4.65
CA ALA A 40 -4.47 1.00 -4.01
C ALA A 40 -4.57 2.48 -4.43
N LYS A 41 -3.44 3.18 -4.63
CA LYS A 41 -3.44 4.56 -5.17
C LYS A 41 -3.94 4.59 -6.62
N ILE A 42 -3.52 3.65 -7.46
CA ILE A 42 -3.98 3.54 -8.87
C ILE A 42 -5.49 3.31 -8.92
N ARG A 43 -6.06 2.55 -7.98
CA ARG A 43 -7.51 2.38 -7.78
C ARG A 43 -8.23 3.62 -7.26
N GLY A 44 -7.54 4.75 -7.05
CA GLY A 44 -8.13 5.97 -6.51
C GLY A 44 -8.48 5.87 -5.02
N CYS A 45 -7.88 4.94 -4.28
CA CYS A 45 -8.08 4.80 -2.85
C CYS A 45 -7.07 5.66 -2.07
N ARG A 46 -7.46 6.06 -0.86
CA ARG A 46 -6.56 6.72 0.08
C ARG A 46 -5.79 5.67 0.87
N VAL A 47 -4.47 5.67 0.73
CA VAL A 47 -3.60 4.70 1.41
C VAL A 47 -3.10 5.25 2.74
N ILE A 48 -3.21 4.45 3.78
CA ILE A 48 -2.69 4.71 5.13
C ILE A 48 -1.74 3.57 5.47
N GLY A 49 -0.48 3.87 5.75
CA GLY A 49 0.54 2.84 5.96
C GLY A 49 1.21 2.96 7.32
N SER A 50 1.52 1.82 7.94
CA SER A 50 2.36 1.74 9.13
C SER A 50 3.72 1.14 8.78
N THR A 51 4.80 1.70 9.34
CA THR A 51 6.17 1.24 9.15
C THR A 51 6.99 1.45 10.42
N GLY A 52 8.13 0.79 10.53
CA GLY A 52 9.01 0.89 11.70
C GLY A 52 9.79 2.21 11.82
N SER A 53 9.78 3.07 10.80
CA SER A 53 10.35 4.43 10.88
C SER A 53 9.82 5.34 9.78
N ASP A 54 9.71 6.65 10.09
CA ASP A 54 9.33 7.71 9.15
C ASP A 54 10.21 7.76 7.90
N ASP A 55 11.52 7.59 8.09
CA ASP A 55 12.53 7.66 7.02
C ASP A 55 12.23 6.64 5.89
N LYS A 56 11.82 5.43 6.27
CA LYS A 56 11.43 4.36 5.33
C LYS A 56 10.14 4.69 4.57
N PHE A 57 9.25 5.46 5.17
CA PHE A 57 8.00 5.85 4.54
C PHE A 57 8.21 6.95 3.49
N ALA A 58 8.97 7.99 3.85
CA ALA A 58 9.28 9.11 2.95
C ALA A 58 10.03 8.64 1.69
N ARG A 59 11.04 7.77 1.87
CA ARG A 59 11.88 7.26 0.76
C ARG A 59 11.11 6.43 -0.28
N ASN A 60 10.12 5.66 0.16
CA ASN A 60 9.48 4.67 -0.70
C ASN A 60 8.07 5.06 -1.16
N PHE A 61 7.38 5.97 -0.44
CA PHE A 61 5.98 6.30 -0.71
C PHE A 61 5.68 7.77 -1.00
N GLY A 62 6.61 8.69 -0.71
CA GLY A 62 6.39 10.14 -0.89
C GLY A 62 5.17 10.68 -0.12
N MET A 63 4.81 10.05 1.00
CA MET A 63 3.64 10.39 1.82
C MET A 63 4.06 10.71 3.26
N LYS A 64 3.26 11.54 3.96
CA LYS A 64 3.41 11.74 5.41
C LYS A 64 2.74 10.60 6.17
N MET A 65 3.43 10.07 7.19
CA MET A 65 2.80 9.26 8.24
C MET A 65 1.70 10.09 8.91
N LYS A 66 0.56 9.46 9.20
CA LYS A 66 -0.57 10.09 9.89
C LYS A 66 -1.17 9.12 10.88
#